data_AF-A0AAV7F183-F1
#
_entry.id   AF-A0AAV7F183-F1
#
_cell.length_a   1.000
_cell.length_b   1.000
_cell.length_c   1.000
_cell.angle_alpha   90.00
_cell.angle_beta   90.00
_cell.angle_gamma   90.00
#
_symmetry.space_group_name_H-M   'P 1'
#
loop_
_entity.id
_entity.type
_entity.pdbx_description
1 polymer ?
#
loop_
_entity_poly.entity_id
_entity_poly.type
_entity_poly.pdbx_seq_one_letter_code
_entity_poly.pdbx_strand_id
1 'polypeptide(L)'
;MTETKDIHPHGLLLANNEKLRAFLLSTSQNQQLSDELREIASDLYSQDSIPYSSLKTLWGASQSCSRPKLIHLVSGSSFVFLSPKPREKSEELKERLQKLTELAERKAYNELVKDITPRKDSTEPFSSYKDQIGFGLHVVLIMFTGYLVGYATFRALFGHSAVMNAAGGVPVMQQAKRSIYSCPPNLLRFHW
;
A
#
# COMPACT_ATOMS: atom_id res chain seq x y z
N MET A 1 3.34 40.79 -21.43
CA MET A 1 3.43 39.77 -20.37
C MET A 1 2.26 40.01 -19.43
N THR A 2 1.16 39.29 -19.65
CA THR A 2 -0.04 39.40 -18.81
C THR A 2 0.22 38.64 -17.53
N GLU A 3 0.51 39.37 -16.47
CA GLU A 3 0.57 38.87 -15.10
C GLU A 3 -0.81 38.31 -14.73
N THR A 4 -0.95 36.98 -14.83
CA THR A 4 -2.09 36.27 -14.27
C THR A 4 -2.00 36.41 -12.77
N LYS A 5 -2.69 37.42 -12.23
CA LYS A 5 -2.98 37.57 -10.80
C LYS A 5 -3.52 36.22 -10.34
N ASP A 6 -2.69 35.48 -9.62
CA ASP A 6 -2.97 34.15 -9.11
C ASP A 6 -3.97 34.28 -7.97
N ILE A 7 -5.22 34.60 -8.32
CA ILE A 7 -6.37 34.50 -7.43
C ILE A 7 -6.60 33.00 -7.34
N HIS A 8 -5.90 32.31 -6.44
CA HIS A 8 -6.36 31.01 -5.98
C HIS A 8 -7.74 31.28 -5.35
N PRO A 9 -8.84 30.95 -6.05
CA PRO A 9 -10.15 31.13 -5.46
C PRO A 9 -10.20 30.11 -4.34
N HIS A 10 -10.21 30.58 -3.09
CA HIS A 10 -10.34 29.71 -1.94
C HIS A 10 -11.70 28.99 -2.00
N GLY A 11 -11.78 27.87 -2.73
CA GLY A 11 -12.98 27.05 -2.82
C GLY A 11 -13.34 26.56 -4.21
N LEU A 12 -14.53 25.97 -4.28
CA LEU A 12 -15.10 25.36 -5.47
C LEU A 12 -15.47 26.43 -6.50
N LEU A 13 -14.94 26.30 -7.73
CA LEU A 13 -15.34 27.11 -8.88
C LEU A 13 -16.41 26.39 -9.71
N LEU A 14 -17.43 27.13 -10.12
CA LEU A 14 -18.48 26.67 -11.02
C LEU A 14 -18.37 27.39 -12.36
N ALA A 15 -18.55 26.66 -13.46
CA ALA A 15 -18.73 27.27 -14.77
C ALA A 15 -20.07 28.03 -14.83
N ASN A 16 -20.06 29.20 -15.44
CA ASN A 16 -21.22 30.06 -15.53
C ASN A 16 -22.24 29.50 -16.55
N ASN A 17 -23.30 28.86 -16.03
CA ASN A 17 -24.41 28.35 -16.83
C ASN A 17 -25.45 29.46 -17.08
N GLU A 18 -26.26 29.35 -18.13
CA GLU A 18 -27.36 30.27 -18.44
C GLU A 18 -28.30 30.54 -17.24
N LYS A 19 -28.61 29.50 -16.45
CA LYS A 19 -29.44 29.64 -15.25
C LYS A 19 -28.78 30.52 -14.19
N LEU A 20 -27.46 30.39 -14.03
CA LEU A 20 -26.66 31.21 -13.11
C LEU A 20 -26.60 32.65 -13.62
N ARG A 21 -26.38 32.87 -14.93
CA ARG A 21 -26.41 34.20 -15.56
C ARG A 21 -27.75 34.90 -15.34
N ALA A 22 -28.87 34.20 -15.58
CA ALA A 22 -30.21 34.74 -15.37
C ALA A 22 -30.43 35.13 -13.89
N PHE A 23 -29.99 34.30 -12.96
CA PHE A 23 -30.07 34.61 -11.53
C PHE A 23 -29.21 35.81 -11.14
N LEU A 24 -27.95 35.87 -11.59
CA LEU A 24 -27.05 37.00 -11.30
C LEU A 24 -27.58 38.31 -11.87
N LEU A 25 -28.14 38.29 -13.09
CA LEU A 25 -28.79 39.45 -13.70
C LEU A 25 -30.02 39.90 -12.89
N SER A 26 -30.85 38.97 -12.43
CA SER A 26 -32.00 39.31 -11.57
C SER A 26 -31.55 39.87 -10.22
N THR A 27 -30.39 39.44 -9.72
CA THR A 27 -29.83 39.83 -8.43
C THR A 27 -29.21 41.23 -8.50
N SER A 28 -28.52 41.57 -9.59
CA SER A 28 -27.93 42.91 -9.77
C SER A 28 -29.01 44.01 -9.90
N GLN A 29 -30.17 43.68 -10.47
CA GLN A 29 -31.32 44.57 -10.62
C GLN A 29 -32.17 44.67 -9.34
N ASN A 30 -31.94 43.83 -8.34
CA ASN A 30 -32.78 43.78 -7.15
C ASN A 30 -32.38 44.87 -6.15
N GLN A 31 -33.22 45.90 -6.01
CA GLN A 31 -32.99 47.05 -5.13
C GLN A 31 -33.12 46.74 -3.63
N GLN A 32 -33.60 45.54 -3.27
CA GLN A 32 -33.74 45.09 -1.88
C GLN A 32 -32.43 44.54 -1.29
N LEU A 33 -31.41 44.32 -2.12
CA LEU A 33 -30.11 43.80 -1.71
C LEU A 33 -29.12 44.94 -1.44
N SER A 34 -28.11 44.64 -0.61
CA SER A 34 -26.98 45.55 -0.39
C SER A 34 -26.28 45.90 -1.70
N ASP A 35 -25.81 47.14 -1.83
CA ASP A 35 -25.09 47.62 -3.01
C ASP A 35 -23.84 46.80 -3.31
N GLU A 36 -23.11 46.36 -2.27
CA GLU A 36 -21.93 45.49 -2.43
C GLU A 36 -22.28 44.16 -3.12
N LEU A 37 -23.43 43.57 -2.76
CA LEU A 37 -23.87 42.30 -3.36
C LEU A 37 -24.32 42.49 -4.80
N ARG A 38 -24.90 43.64 -5.14
CA ARG A 38 -25.29 43.98 -6.51
C ARG A 38 -24.09 44.20 -7.42
N GLU A 39 -23.04 44.82 -6.89
CA GLU A 39 -21.76 44.98 -7.58
C GLU A 39 -21.10 43.62 -7.83
N ILE A 40 -20.98 42.79 -6.79
CA ILE A 40 -20.47 41.42 -6.91
C ILE A 40 -21.27 40.61 -7.94
N ALA A 41 -22.60 40.72 -7.96
CA ALA A 41 -23.42 40.02 -8.94
C ALA A 41 -23.15 40.49 -10.38
N SER A 42 -22.89 41.79 -10.57
CA SER A 42 -22.58 42.37 -11.89
C SER A 42 -21.20 41.94 -12.38
N ASP A 43 -20.21 41.92 -11.48
CA ASP A 43 -18.87 41.44 -11.78
C ASP A 43 -18.88 39.95 -12.16
N LEU A 44 -19.57 39.12 -11.37
CA LEU A 44 -19.67 37.67 -11.61
C LEU A 44 -20.48 37.34 -12.87
N TYR A 45 -21.43 38.20 -13.28
CA TYR A 45 -22.17 38.02 -14.52
C TYR A 45 -21.26 38.03 -15.74
N SER A 46 -20.21 38.87 -15.72
CA SER A 46 -19.23 39.00 -16.81
C SER A 46 -18.22 37.85 -16.88
N GLN A 47 -18.09 37.04 -15.82
CA GLN A 47 -17.08 35.99 -15.71
C GLN A 47 -17.61 34.63 -16.19
N ASP A 48 -16.74 33.82 -16.78
CA ASP A 48 -17.07 32.43 -17.18
C ASP A 48 -16.95 31.43 -16.04
N SER A 49 -16.22 31.76 -14.97
CA SER A 49 -16.04 30.93 -13.78
C SER A 49 -16.39 31.71 -12.52
N ILE A 50 -17.26 31.14 -11.67
CA ILE A 50 -17.82 31.78 -10.49
C ILE A 50 -17.39 31.03 -9.21
N PRO A 51 -16.87 31.72 -8.19
CA PRO A 51 -16.63 31.12 -6.87
C PRO A 51 -17.94 30.73 -6.17
N TYR A 52 -18.01 29.49 -5.65
CA TYR A 52 -19.18 29.00 -4.93
C TYR A 52 -19.50 29.80 -3.66
N SER A 53 -18.47 30.34 -2.99
CA SER A 53 -18.64 31.18 -1.79
C SER A 53 -19.48 32.42 -2.09
N SER A 54 -19.13 33.18 -3.13
CA SER A 54 -19.87 34.37 -3.57
C SER A 54 -21.27 34.03 -4.06
N LEU A 55 -21.42 32.90 -4.77
CA LEU A 55 -22.75 32.43 -5.16
C LEU A 55 -23.62 32.10 -3.93
N LYS A 56 -23.06 31.45 -2.92
CA LYS A 56 -23.75 31.08 -1.69
C LYS A 56 -24.17 32.32 -0.89
N THR A 57 -23.33 33.35 -0.80
CA THR A 57 -23.70 34.60 -0.10
C THR A 57 -24.82 35.32 -0.82
N LEU A 58 -24.76 35.44 -2.14
CA LEU A 58 -25.82 36.03 -2.96
C LEU A 58 -27.13 35.24 -2.85
N TRP A 59 -27.07 33.91 -2.97
CA TRP A 59 -28.22 33.05 -2.78
C TRP A 59 -28.79 33.16 -1.36
N GLY A 60 -27.93 33.24 -0.35
CA GLY A 60 -28.32 33.42 1.06
C GLY A 60 -28.97 34.77 1.36
N ALA A 61 -28.61 35.82 0.62
CA ALA A 61 -29.19 37.15 0.74
C ALA A 61 -30.51 37.32 -0.04
N SER A 62 -30.78 36.47 -1.04
CA SER A 62 -32.02 36.52 -1.81
C SER A 62 -33.27 36.29 -0.95
N GLN A 63 -34.40 36.93 -1.28
CA GLN A 63 -35.64 36.78 -0.53
C GLN A 63 -36.15 35.32 -0.55
N SER A 64 -36.56 34.80 0.61
CA SER A 64 -37.01 33.41 0.78
C SER A 64 -38.16 33.00 -0.14
N CYS A 65 -39.09 33.92 -0.46
CA CYS A 65 -40.24 33.66 -1.32
C CYS A 65 -39.89 33.55 -2.82
N SER A 66 -38.81 34.21 -3.27
CA SER A 66 -38.38 34.24 -4.67
C SER A 66 -37.11 33.38 -4.91
N ARG A 67 -36.65 32.68 -3.87
CA ARG A 67 -35.39 31.95 -3.89
C ARG A 67 -35.50 30.67 -4.73
N PRO A 68 -34.77 30.54 -5.85
CA PRO A 68 -34.76 29.30 -6.60
C PRO A 68 -34.04 28.19 -5.82
N LYS A 69 -34.45 26.93 -6.02
CA LYS A 69 -33.74 25.77 -5.46
C LYS A 69 -32.31 25.76 -5.99
N LEU A 70 -31.32 25.80 -5.09
CA LEU A 70 -29.90 25.87 -5.45
C LEU A 70 -29.47 24.73 -6.39
N ILE A 71 -30.01 23.53 -6.16
CA ILE A 71 -29.76 22.35 -7.00
C ILE A 71 -30.21 22.59 -8.45
N HIS A 72 -31.34 23.26 -8.66
CA HIS A 72 -31.84 23.55 -10.01
C HIS A 72 -30.99 24.61 -10.73
N LEU A 73 -30.44 25.56 -9.96
CA LEU A 73 -29.56 26.62 -10.43
C LEU A 73 -28.19 26.06 -10.89
N VAL A 74 -27.63 25.15 -10.09
CA VAL A 74 -26.33 24.50 -10.34
C VAL A 74 -26.48 23.30 -11.28
N SER A 75 -27.69 22.78 -11.48
CA SER A 75 -27.94 21.66 -12.39
C SER A 75 -27.58 22.03 -13.83
N GLY A 76 -26.54 21.34 -14.33
CA GLY A 76 -25.96 21.57 -15.66
C GLY A 76 -24.70 22.42 -15.67
N SER A 77 -24.22 22.93 -14.52
CA SER A 77 -22.91 23.60 -14.45
C SER A 77 -21.80 22.59 -14.22
N SER A 78 -20.67 22.74 -14.92
CA SER A 78 -19.45 21.98 -14.64
C SER A 78 -18.64 22.64 -13.52
N PHE A 79 -17.92 21.81 -12.75
CA PHE A 79 -16.96 22.31 -11.77
C PHE A 79 -15.62 22.56 -12.45
N VAL A 80 -15.06 23.74 -12.26
CA VAL A 80 -13.74 24.10 -12.80
C VAL A 80 -12.71 23.72 -11.74
N PHE A 81 -12.19 22.49 -11.84
CA PHE A 81 -11.09 22.07 -11.00
C PHE A 81 -9.77 22.58 -11.60
N LEU A 82 -9.06 23.42 -10.86
CA LEU A 82 -7.67 23.70 -11.16
C LEU A 82 -6.90 22.42 -10.82
N SER A 83 -6.42 21.71 -11.83
CA SER A 83 -5.55 20.58 -11.59
C SER A 83 -4.33 21.10 -10.82
N PRO A 84 -4.04 20.59 -9.62
CA PRO A 84 -2.88 21.03 -8.86
C PRO A 84 -1.66 20.94 -9.76
N LYS A 85 -0.77 21.94 -9.67
CA LYS A 85 0.46 21.98 -10.48
C LYS A 85 1.13 20.60 -10.39
N PRO A 86 1.32 19.89 -11.51
CA PRO A 86 1.97 18.60 -11.51
C PRO A 86 3.31 18.73 -10.78
N ARG A 87 3.53 17.92 -9.73
CA ARG A 87 4.77 17.98 -8.96
C ARG A 87 5.94 17.76 -9.90
N GLU A 88 6.88 18.69 -9.90
CA GLU A 88 8.16 18.52 -10.58
C GLU A 88 8.85 17.30 -9.95
N LYS A 89 8.89 16.18 -10.69
CA LYS A 89 9.58 14.97 -10.22
C LYS A 89 11.07 15.30 -10.11
N SER A 90 11.70 14.95 -9.00
CA SER A 90 13.14 15.13 -8.80
C SER A 90 13.93 14.40 -9.90
N GLU A 91 15.04 14.99 -10.32
CA GLU A 91 15.90 14.46 -11.40
C GLU A 91 16.32 13.01 -11.13
N GLU A 92 16.66 12.67 -9.88
CA GLU A 92 16.99 11.30 -9.47
C GLU A 92 15.86 10.28 -9.73
N LEU A 93 14.60 10.70 -9.59
CA LEU A 93 13.45 9.81 -9.87
C LEU A 93 13.21 9.65 -11.37
N LYS A 94 13.54 10.66 -12.18
CA LYS A 94 13.46 10.56 -13.65
C LYS A 94 14.50 9.59 -14.18
N GLU A 95 15.74 9.68 -13.70
CA GLU A 95 16.82 8.76 -14.08
C GLU A 95 16.49 7.31 -13.72
N ARG A 96 15.91 7.08 -12.53
CA ARG A 96 15.46 5.75 -12.12
C ARG A 96 14.35 5.21 -13.02
N LEU A 97 13.38 6.05 -13.38
CA LEU A 97 12.31 5.65 -14.31
C LEU A 97 12.87 5.34 -15.70
N GLN A 98 13.80 6.16 -16.20
CA GLN A 98 14.46 5.94 -17.48
C GLN A 98 15.22 4.61 -17.50
N LYS A 99 15.96 4.31 -16.42
CA LYS A 99 16.66 3.03 -16.25
C LYS A 99 15.70 1.83 -16.23
N LEU A 100 14.54 1.95 -15.58
CA LEU A 100 13.53 0.89 -15.58
C LEU A 100 12.93 0.69 -16.97
N THR A 101 12.69 1.77 -17.72
CA THR A 101 12.22 1.69 -19.11
C THR A 101 13.26 1.03 -20.02
N GLU A 102 14.53 1.41 -19.92
CA GLU A 102 15.61 0.82 -20.72
C GLU A 102 15.76 -0.69 -20.44
N LEU A 103 15.62 -1.10 -19.18
CA LEU A 103 15.64 -2.53 -18.82
C LEU A 103 14.44 -3.29 -19.41
N ALA A 104 13.25 -2.67 -19.42
CA ALA A 104 12.06 -3.26 -20.04
C ALA A 104 12.22 -3.38 -21.56
N GLU A 105 12.78 -2.36 -22.23
CA GLU A 105 13.07 -2.38 -23.67
C GLU A 105 14.09 -3.44 -24.04
N ARG A 106 15.20 -3.55 -23.27
CA ARG A 106 16.20 -4.61 -23.47
C ARG A 106 15.59 -6.00 -23.30
N LYS A 107 14.70 -6.18 -22.33
CA LYS A 107 14.01 -7.45 -22.12
C LYS A 107 13.11 -7.80 -23.30
N ALA A 108 12.33 -6.83 -23.80
CA ALA A 108 11.49 -7.01 -24.98
C ALA A 108 12.33 -7.33 -26.24
N TYR A 109 13.45 -6.64 -26.42
CA TYR A 109 14.39 -6.94 -27.51
C TYR A 109 14.94 -8.38 -27.42
N ASN A 110 15.34 -8.81 -26.21
CA ASN A 110 15.82 -10.17 -25.99
C ASN A 110 14.75 -11.22 -26.27
N GLU A 111 13.48 -10.94 -25.98
CA GLU A 111 12.36 -11.82 -26.32
C GLU A 111 12.18 -11.94 -27.84
N LEU A 112 12.33 -10.85 -28.59
CA LEU A 112 12.24 -10.86 -30.06
C LEU A 112 13.42 -11.60 -30.72
N VAL A 113 14.62 -11.49 -30.16
CA VAL A 113 15.83 -12.11 -30.71
C VAL A 113 15.95 -13.59 -30.33
N LYS A 114 15.20 -14.04 -29.32
CA LYS A 114 15.21 -15.41 -28.79
C LYS A 114 14.99 -16.49 -29.84
N ASP A 115 14.14 -16.22 -30.84
CA ASP A 115 13.78 -17.19 -31.88
C ASP A 115 14.80 -17.24 -33.04
N ILE A 116 15.66 -16.22 -33.14
CA ILE A 116 16.64 -16.07 -34.22
C ILE A 116 18.04 -16.50 -33.75
N THR A 117 18.36 -16.29 -32.47
CA THR A 117 19.63 -16.79 -31.91
C THR A 117 19.59 -18.32 -31.82
N PRO A 118 20.58 -19.03 -32.37
CA PRO A 118 20.70 -20.47 -32.10
C PRO A 118 20.78 -20.66 -30.59
N ARG A 119 19.92 -21.54 -30.03
CA ARG A 119 19.99 -21.93 -28.62
C ARG A 119 21.44 -22.32 -28.33
N LYS A 120 22.16 -21.45 -27.61
CA LYS A 120 23.43 -21.81 -27.03
C LYS A 120 23.13 -22.79 -25.92
N ASP A 121 23.01 -24.07 -26.28
CA ASP A 121 23.24 -25.20 -25.40
C ASP A 121 24.75 -25.26 -25.09
N SER A 122 25.33 -24.14 -24.62
CA SER A 122 26.72 -24.05 -24.23
C SER A 122 26.80 -24.00 -22.71
N THR A 123 26.80 -25.19 -22.12
CA THR A 123 27.75 -25.55 -21.06
C THR A 123 27.69 -24.72 -19.78
N GLU A 124 26.75 -25.04 -18.88
CA GLU A 124 26.96 -24.83 -17.45
C GLU A 124 26.72 -26.13 -16.66
N PRO A 125 27.72 -27.03 -16.59
CA PRO A 125 27.71 -28.12 -15.60
C PRO A 125 27.78 -27.61 -14.14
N PHE A 126 27.89 -26.28 -13.93
CA PHE A 126 28.01 -25.64 -12.63
C PHE A 126 26.69 -25.09 -12.05
N SER A 127 25.57 -25.11 -12.78
CA SER A 127 24.25 -24.75 -12.20
C SER A 127 23.78 -25.81 -11.20
N SER A 128 23.99 -27.10 -11.50
CA SER A 128 23.69 -28.18 -10.56
C SER A 128 24.57 -28.14 -9.31
N TYR A 129 25.83 -27.70 -9.42
CA TYR A 129 26.73 -27.50 -8.28
C TYR A 129 26.33 -26.28 -7.43
N LYS A 130 25.87 -25.17 -8.03
CA LYS A 130 25.35 -24.01 -7.29
C LYS A 130 24.03 -24.32 -6.58
N ASP A 131 23.12 -25.06 -7.20
CA ASP A 131 21.88 -25.50 -6.56
C ASP A 131 22.15 -26.56 -5.47
N GLN A 132 23.15 -27.43 -5.65
CA GLN A 132 23.60 -28.37 -4.62
C GLN A 132 24.34 -27.67 -3.46
N ILE A 133 25.12 -26.62 -3.72
CA ILE A 133 25.68 -25.76 -2.69
C ILE A 133 24.55 -25.00 -1.98
N GLY A 134 23.54 -24.53 -2.70
CA GLY A 134 22.35 -23.91 -2.11
C GLY A 134 21.62 -24.87 -1.16
N PHE A 135 21.46 -26.13 -1.56
CA PHE A 135 20.86 -27.18 -0.74
C PHE A 135 21.73 -27.51 0.49
N GLY A 136 23.04 -27.66 0.32
CA GLY A 136 23.98 -27.95 1.42
C GLY A 136 24.17 -26.78 2.40
N LEU A 137 24.29 -25.55 1.89
CA LEU A 137 24.43 -24.33 2.68
C LEU A 137 23.17 -24.06 3.51
N HIS A 138 21.98 -24.30 2.94
CA HIS A 138 20.72 -24.20 3.68
C HIS A 138 20.68 -25.20 4.84
N VAL A 139 21.10 -26.46 4.61
CA VAL A 139 21.15 -27.50 5.66
C VAL A 139 22.15 -27.12 6.77
N VAL A 140 23.33 -26.60 6.44
CA VAL A 140 24.30 -26.12 7.43
C VAL A 140 23.75 -24.94 8.22
N LEU A 141 23.06 -24.00 7.55
CA LEU A 141 22.43 -22.85 8.19
C LEU A 141 21.36 -23.27 9.21
N ILE A 142 20.43 -24.15 8.82
CA ILE A 142 19.37 -24.61 9.73
C ILE A 142 19.94 -25.45 10.88
N MET A 143 20.98 -26.27 10.65
CA MET A 143 21.64 -27.01 11.72
C MET A 143 22.34 -26.07 12.70
N PHE A 144 23.03 -25.05 12.20
CA PHE A 144 23.73 -24.09 13.03
C PHE A 144 22.76 -23.25 13.86
N THR A 145 21.69 -22.75 13.25
CA THR A 145 20.63 -22.02 13.97
C THR A 145 19.91 -22.93 14.97
N GLY A 146 19.58 -24.16 14.60
CA GLY A 146 18.99 -25.15 15.50
C GLY A 146 19.91 -25.49 16.68
N TYR A 147 21.22 -25.61 16.45
CA TYR A 147 22.21 -25.83 17.49
C TYR A 147 22.32 -24.64 18.44
N LEU A 148 22.34 -23.41 17.94
CA LEU A 148 22.36 -22.19 18.77
C LEU A 148 21.10 -22.07 19.63
N VAL A 149 19.93 -22.30 19.03
CA VAL A 149 18.64 -22.25 19.73
C VAL A 149 18.55 -23.37 20.76
N GLY A 150 18.94 -24.59 20.40
CA GLY A 150 19.03 -25.74 21.29
C GLY A 150 20.02 -25.53 22.43
N TYR A 151 21.19 -24.96 22.13
CA TYR A 151 22.20 -24.61 23.13
C TYR A 151 21.69 -23.51 24.07
N ALA A 152 21.03 -22.48 23.55
CA ALA A 152 20.45 -21.41 24.36
C ALA A 152 19.31 -21.93 25.24
N THR A 153 18.43 -22.76 24.70
CA THR A 153 17.32 -23.38 25.47
C THR A 153 17.83 -24.38 26.49
N PHE A 154 18.81 -25.23 26.15
CA PHE A 154 19.44 -26.15 27.11
C PHE A 154 20.20 -25.39 28.20
N ARG A 155 20.94 -24.33 27.84
CA ARG A 155 21.61 -23.46 28.80
C ARG A 155 20.61 -22.68 29.66
N ALA A 156 19.46 -22.29 29.12
CA ALA A 156 18.39 -21.63 29.88
C ALA A 156 17.66 -22.61 30.82
N LEU A 157 17.43 -23.86 30.38
CA LEU A 157 16.71 -24.88 31.13
C LEU A 157 17.58 -25.56 32.19
N PHE A 158 18.88 -25.74 31.94
CA PHE A 158 19.85 -26.36 32.86
C PHE A 158 20.79 -25.37 33.54
N GLY A 159 20.75 -24.08 33.18
CA GLY A 159 21.51 -23.02 33.85
C GLY A 159 21.15 -22.83 35.33
N HIS A 160 20.10 -23.48 35.82
CA HIS A 160 19.69 -23.45 37.22
C HIS A 160 19.73 -24.80 37.96
N SER A 161 20.21 -25.90 37.36
CA SER A 161 20.46 -27.12 38.14
C SER A 161 21.42 -28.09 37.42
N ALA A 162 22.71 -27.91 37.69
CA ALA A 162 23.75 -28.91 37.42
C ALA A 162 23.54 -30.25 38.18
N VAL A 163 22.46 -30.39 38.96
CA VAL A 163 22.17 -31.54 39.84
C VAL A 163 21.36 -32.64 39.14
N MET A 164 20.65 -32.37 38.04
CA MET A 164 19.85 -33.41 37.36
C MET A 164 20.57 -34.20 36.26
N ASN A 165 21.80 -33.83 35.87
CA ASN A 165 22.62 -34.69 35.00
C ASN A 165 23.29 -35.85 35.77
N ALA A 166 23.22 -35.87 37.10
CA ALA A 166 23.72 -36.98 37.94
C ALA A 166 22.61 -37.93 38.43
N ALA A 167 21.33 -37.58 38.28
CA ALA A 167 20.21 -38.30 38.88
C ALA A 167 19.25 -38.98 37.87
N GLY A 168 19.41 -38.75 36.56
CA GLY A 168 18.56 -39.37 35.53
C GLY A 168 18.97 -40.78 35.10
N GLY A 169 20.16 -41.26 35.51
CA GLY A 169 20.74 -42.50 34.98
C GLY A 169 20.82 -43.70 35.93
N VAL A 170 20.51 -43.57 37.22
CA VAL A 170 20.89 -44.60 38.21
C VAL A 170 19.74 -45.30 38.95
N PRO A 171 18.58 -44.69 39.30
CA PRO A 171 17.57 -45.47 40.02
C PRO A 171 16.67 -46.34 39.11
N VAL A 172 16.61 -46.12 37.80
CA VAL A 172 15.74 -46.92 36.88
C VAL A 172 16.33 -48.30 36.53
N MET A 173 17.60 -48.58 36.82
CA MET A 173 18.18 -49.92 36.59
C MET A 173 18.18 -50.85 37.80
N GLN A 174 17.89 -50.37 39.02
CA GLN A 174 17.87 -51.25 40.20
C GLN A 174 16.52 -51.90 40.49
N GLN A 175 15.41 -51.43 39.92
CA GLN A 175 14.10 -52.04 40.14
C GLN A 175 13.87 -53.30 39.28
N ALA A 176 14.47 -53.40 38.08
CA ALA A 176 14.23 -54.50 37.15
C ALA A 176 14.97 -55.82 37.51
N LYS A 177 16.00 -55.77 38.36
CA LYS A 177 16.82 -56.95 38.69
C LYS A 177 16.29 -57.77 39.88
N ARG A 178 15.31 -57.27 40.64
CA ARG A 178 14.71 -57.99 41.79
C ARG A 178 13.49 -58.84 41.44
N SER A 179 12.90 -58.69 40.25
CA SER A 179 11.69 -59.43 39.86
C SER A 179 11.95 -60.77 39.15
N ILE A 180 13.20 -61.10 38.82
CA ILE A 180 13.55 -62.30 38.03
C ILE A 180 14.06 -63.47 38.89
N TYR A 181 14.43 -63.25 40.16
CA TYR A 181 15.03 -64.29 41.03
C TYR A 181 14.15 -64.75 42.20
N SER A 182 12.82 -64.73 42.06
CA SER A 182 11.91 -65.25 43.09
C SER A 182 10.86 -66.21 42.52
N CYS A 183 11.33 -67.42 42.17
CA CYS A 183 10.61 -68.71 42.15
C CYS A 183 9.40 -68.94 41.20
N PRO A 184 9.06 -70.20 40.87
CA PRO A 184 9.90 -71.39 40.65
C PRO A 184 9.64 -72.06 39.27
N PRO A 185 10.55 -72.92 38.78
CA PRO A 185 10.30 -73.75 37.62
C PRO A 185 9.48 -74.96 38.04
N ASN A 186 8.37 -75.24 37.35
CA ASN A 186 7.70 -76.53 37.18
C ASN A 186 6.20 -76.29 36.97
N LEU A 187 5.74 -76.35 35.71
CA LEU A 187 4.57 -77.18 35.32
C LEU A 187 4.27 -77.01 33.82
N LEU A 188 4.27 -78.16 33.14
CA LEU A 188 3.43 -78.56 32.00
C LEU A 188 3.72 -77.96 30.62
N ARG A 189 4.28 -78.73 29.67
CA ARG A 189 3.71 -79.87 28.90
C ARG A 189 2.77 -79.48 27.75
N PHE A 190 3.18 -79.96 26.58
CA PHE A 190 2.40 -80.34 25.39
C PHE A 190 1.73 -79.19 24.60
N HIS A 191 1.65 -79.21 23.28
CA HIS A 191 1.41 -80.35 22.39
C HIS A 191 1.91 -79.99 20.97
N TRP A 192 2.60 -80.97 20.34
CA TRP A 192 3.01 -81.13 18.93
C TRP A 192 2.99 -79.94 17.97
#